data_AF-A0AAW9BTX3-F1
#
_entry.id   AF-A0AAW9BTX3-F1
#
_cell.length_a   1.000
_cell.length_b   1.000
_cell.length_c   1.000
_cell.angle_alpha   90.00
_cell.angle_beta   90.00
_cell.angle_gamma   90.00
#
_symmetry.space_group_name_H-M   'P 1'
#
loop_
_entity.id
_entity.type
_entity.pdbx_description
1 polymer ?
#
loop_
_entity_poly.entity_id
_entity_poly.type
_entity_poly.pdbx_seq_one_letter_code
_entity_poly.pdbx_strand_id
1 'polypeptide(L)' 'ESKDAPLAVMVIATREADRNNEAYKKFVSIYQSQEIRDFLNSTFKGTIEPAF' A
#
# COMPACT_ATOMS: atom_id res chain seq x y z
N GLU A 1 4.69 22.48 1.93
CA GLU A 1 5.80 21.51 1.96
C GLU A 1 5.94 20.87 0.58
N SER A 2 7.18 20.56 0.18
CA SER A 2 7.46 19.89 -1.10
C SER A 2 6.93 18.46 -1.03
N LYS A 3 6.04 18.11 -1.97
CA LYS A 3 5.41 16.78 -2.10
C LYS A 3 6.39 15.71 -2.58
N ASP A 4 7.63 16.09 -2.87
CA ASP A 4 8.67 15.24 -3.44
C ASP A 4 9.51 14.51 -2.38
N ALA A 5 9.06 14.46 -1.12
CA ALA A 5 9.76 13.74 -0.07
C ALA A 5 9.76 12.23 -0.40
N PRO A 6 10.93 11.57 -0.55
CA PRO A 6 11.05 10.12 -0.80
C PRO A 6 10.53 9.21 0.33
N LEU A 7 9.85 9.79 1.32
CA LEU A 7 9.71 9.26 2.69
C LEU A 7 8.31 8.75 3.02
N ALA A 8 7.33 8.87 2.12
CA ALA A 8 5.94 8.46 2.40
C ALA A 8 5.47 7.23 1.59
N VAL A 9 6.39 6.39 1.13
CA VAL A 9 6.03 5.14 0.45
C VAL A 9 5.85 4.04 1.50
N MET A 10 4.60 3.73 1.84
CA MET A 10 4.28 2.56 2.67
C MET A 10 4.47 1.28 1.85
N VAL A 11 5.39 0.42 2.29
CA VAL A 11 5.69 -0.87 1.65
C VAL A 11 5.19 -2.04 2.48
N ILE A 12 4.67 -3.07 1.81
CA ILE A 12 4.37 -4.36 2.44
C ILE A 12 5.64 -5.20 2.38
N ALA A 13 6.31 -5.39 3.53
CA ALA A 13 7.51 -6.19 3.64
C ALA A 13 7.21 -7.60 4.18
N THR A 14 7.94 -8.59 3.68
CA THR A 14 7.88 -9.99 4.16
C THR A 14 9.30 -10.50 4.36
N ARG A 15 9.48 -11.59 5.12
CA ARG A 15 10.78 -12.29 5.17
C ARG A 15 11.07 -12.88 3.80
N GLU A 16 12.35 -12.97 3.45
CA GLU A 16 12.79 -13.47 2.14
C GLU A 16 12.24 -14.88 1.82
N ALA A 17 12.24 -15.77 2.82
CA ALA A 17 11.70 -17.12 2.70
C ALA A 17 10.20 -17.16 2.34
N ASP A 18 9.46 -16.11 2.70
CA ASP A 18 8.01 -16.04 2.52
C ASP A 18 7.58 -15.21 1.29
N ARG A 19 8.53 -14.71 0.49
CA ARG A 19 8.27 -13.85 -0.69
C ARG A 19 7.24 -14.43 -1.66
N ASN A 20 7.21 -15.75 -1.79
CA ASN A 20 6.33 -16.47 -2.73
C ASN A 20 5.08 -17.06 -2.06
N ASN A 21 4.80 -16.73 -0.80
CA ASN A 21 3.63 -17.24 -0.10
C ASN A 21 2.33 -16.74 -0.79
N GLU A 22 1.50 -17.68 -1.25
CA GLU A 22 0.24 -17.38 -1.96
C GLU A 22 -0.74 -16.57 -1.11
N ALA A 23 -0.75 -16.74 0.21
CA ALA A 23 -1.56 -15.94 1.10
C ALA A 23 -1.12 -14.47 1.11
N TYR A 24 0.19 -14.21 1.02
CA TYR A 24 0.73 -12.85 0.97
C TYR A 24 0.46 -12.18 -0.37
N LYS A 25 0.56 -12.92 -1.48
CA LYS A 25 0.14 -12.40 -2.79
C LYS A 25 -1.33 -11.99 -2.80
N LYS A 26 -2.21 -12.84 -2.24
CA LYS A 26 -3.63 -12.53 -2.11
C LYS A 26 -3.88 -11.30 -1.24
N PHE A 27 -3.17 -11.18 -0.12
CA PHE A 27 -3.26 -10.02 0.75
C PHE A 27 -2.84 -8.72 0.04
N VAL A 28 -1.70 -8.72 -0.66
CA VAL A 28 -1.22 -7.56 -1.42
C VAL A 28 -2.23 -7.19 -2.52
N SER A 29 -2.78 -8.18 -3.23
CA SER A 29 -3.80 -7.94 -4.25
C SER A 29 -5.07 -7.28 -3.69
N ILE A 30 -5.53 -7.72 -2.50
CA ILE A 30 -6.67 -7.09 -1.82
C ILE A 30 -6.31 -5.67 -1.36
N TYR A 31 -5.13 -5.47 -0.77
CA TYR A 31 -4.69 -4.15 -0.32
C TYR A 31 -4.57 -3.16 -1.49
N GLN A 32 -4.20 -3.64 -2.67
CA GLN A 32 -4.08 -2.83 -3.88
C GLN A 32 -5.39 -2.65 -4.65
N SER A 33 -6.51 -3.20 -4.14
CA SER A 33 -7.81 -3.11 -4.79
C SER A 33 -8.39 -1.69 -4.78
N GLN A 34 -9.37 -1.45 -5.67
CA GLN A 34 -10.00 -0.14 -5.78
C GLN A 34 -10.74 0.26 -4.50
N GLU A 35 -11.38 -0.70 -3.84
CA GLU A 35 -12.12 -0.46 -2.60
C GLU A 35 -11.21 0.06 -1.48
N ILE A 36 -9.98 -0.45 -1.40
CA ILE A 36 -8.98 0.03 -0.43
C ILE A 36 -8.48 1.43 -0.84
N ARG A 37 -8.22 1.67 -2.13
CA ARG A 37 -7.86 3.02 -2.63
C ARG A 37 -8.93 4.05 -2.28
N ASP A 38 -10.20 3.73 -2.49
CA ASP A 38 -11.33 4.60 -2.19
C ASP A 38 -11.47 4.84 -0.68
N PHE A 39 -11.28 3.79 0.13
CA PHE A 39 -11.25 3.90 1.59
C PHE A 39 -10.13 4.81 2.08
N LEU A 40 -8.90 4.64 1.55
CA LEU A 40 -7.76 5.47 1.92
C LEU A 40 -8.00 6.94 1.55
N ASN A 41 -8.51 7.20 0.34
CA ASN A 41 -8.83 8.54 -0.13
C ASN A 41 -9.92 9.21 0.72
N SER A 42 -10.97 8.48 1.07
CA SER A 42 -12.08 8.99 1.89
C SER A 42 -11.66 9.25 3.34
N THR A 43 -10.93 8.31 3.94
CA THR A 43 -10.56 8.33 5.37
C THR A 43 -9.45 9.34 5.64
N PHE A 44 -8.40 9.34 4.81
CA PHE A 44 -7.22 10.17 5.00
C PHE A 44 -7.26 11.45 4.17
N LYS A 45 -8.34 11.69 3.40
CA LYS A 45 -8.59 12.92 2.62
C LYS A 45 -7.41 13.34 1.74
N GLY A 46 -6.72 12.35 1.16
CA GLY A 46 -5.54 12.58 0.32
C GLY A 46 -4.23 12.89 1.06
N THR A 47 -4.19 12.73 2.39
CA THR A 47 -2.94 12.84 3.18
C THR A 47 -2.05 11.61 3.02
N ILE A 48 -2.64 10.47 2.66
CA ILE A 48 -1.94 9.23 2.36
C ILE A 48 -2.20 8.88 0.89
N GLU A 49 -1.15 8.94 0.07
CA GLU A 49 -1.21 8.52 -1.33
C GLU A 49 -0.67 7.08 -1.44
N PRO A 50 -1.46 6.13 -1.97
CA PRO A 50 -0.98 4.78 -2.21
C PRO A 50 0.13 4.79 -3.29
N ALA A 51 1.29 4.25 -2.95
CA ALA A 51 2.48 4.25 -3.81
C ALA A 51 2.53 3.10 -4.84
N PHE A 52 1.38 2.63 -5.34
CA PHE A 52 1.26 1.42 -6.18
C PHE A 52 0.31 1.58 -7.37
#